data_AF-A0A5N6SDN6-F1
#
_entry.id   AF-A0A5N6SDN6-F1
#
_cell.length_a   1.000
_cell.length_b   1.000
_cell.length_c   1.000
_cell.angle_alpha   90.00
_cell.angle_beta   90.00
_cell.angle_gamma   90.00
#
_symmetry.space_group_name_H-M   'P 1'
#
loop_
_entity.id
_entity.type
_entity.pdbx_description
1 polymer ?
#
loop_
_entity_poly.entity_id
_entity_poly.type
_entity_poly.pdbx_seq_one_letter_code
_entity_poly.pdbx_strand_id
1 'polypeptide(L)'
;MWIGVEGGKNNGKRQSKQDMFTFRPDTNANPIPQGSSASIIFSHDLIVNKFFRPSLSAGFSNLKPTSTKGTPGMNFTGNLISEEVKIDEVRSAGNTFSHDALSFSPSEPAATITVHPDVATPNADPVKISYTSKEYSMDWGKLKINLGPGIPIESMTPGDYTSKGTVKPTFKWNAYGKWEGGSLTTHNNLLNLNFTSDKLWTVTYRGSGVDNWFTGETTSVPVDFTNKSVPAPAIKMEMKALDYFLATNLLFPGKQVFKAHPVADGDTTKGLAVPRDLILTGEVKTV
;
A
#
# COMPACT_ATOMS: atom_id res chain seq x y z
N MET A 1 -17.46 25.57 -15.77
CA MET A 1 -18.61 25.27 -14.87
C MET A 1 -19.89 25.72 -15.58
N TRP A 2 -20.82 24.81 -15.83
CA TRP A 2 -22.17 25.14 -16.32
C TRP A 2 -23.17 24.64 -15.28
N ILE A 3 -24.07 25.52 -14.83
CA ILE A 3 -25.14 25.19 -13.90
C ILE A 3 -26.45 25.48 -14.63
N GLY A 4 -27.18 24.44 -14.99
CA GLY A 4 -28.56 24.55 -15.49
C GLY A 4 -29.53 24.43 -14.32
N VAL A 5 -30.44 25.38 -14.19
CA VAL A 5 -31.49 25.37 -13.15
C VAL A 5 -32.84 25.26 -13.84
N GLU A 6 -33.72 24.40 -13.31
CA GLU A 6 -35.10 24.30 -13.76
C GLU A 6 -35.82 25.65 -13.52
N GLY A 7 -36.51 26.15 -14.55
CA GLY A 7 -37.02 27.53 -14.60
C GLY A 7 -36.03 28.58 -15.15
N GLY A 8 -34.76 28.22 -15.38
CA GLY A 8 -33.75 29.09 -15.98
C GLY A 8 -33.76 29.12 -17.51
N LYS A 9 -32.77 29.79 -18.14
CA LYS A 9 -32.61 29.86 -19.60
C LYS A 9 -32.52 28.43 -20.19
N ASN A 10 -33.33 28.13 -21.21
CA ASN A 10 -33.54 26.78 -21.78
C ASN A 10 -34.07 25.73 -20.79
N ASN A 11 -34.71 26.14 -19.69
CA ASN A 11 -35.23 25.28 -18.63
C ASN A 11 -34.18 24.31 -18.06
N GLY A 12 -32.93 24.77 -17.89
CA GLY A 12 -31.84 23.91 -17.43
C GLY A 12 -31.43 22.84 -18.45
N LYS A 13 -31.85 22.92 -19.72
CA LYS A 13 -31.39 22.03 -20.79
C LYS A 13 -30.10 22.56 -21.40
N ARG A 14 -29.11 21.66 -21.54
CA ARG A 14 -27.79 21.93 -22.14
C ARG A 14 -27.94 22.38 -23.60
N GLN A 15 -27.14 23.36 -24.04
CA GLN A 15 -27.11 23.78 -25.45
C GLN A 15 -26.46 22.71 -26.34
N SER A 16 -27.04 22.47 -27.51
CA SER A 16 -26.85 21.30 -28.38
C SER A 16 -25.49 21.17 -29.11
N LYS A 17 -24.44 21.89 -28.70
CA LYS A 17 -23.17 21.97 -29.45
C LYS A 17 -21.90 21.86 -28.60
N GLN A 18 -21.99 21.36 -27.36
CA GLN A 18 -20.80 21.00 -26.60
C GLN A 18 -20.57 19.50 -26.69
N ASP A 19 -19.37 19.10 -27.10
CA ASP A 19 -18.95 17.71 -27.19
C ASP A 19 -19.29 16.94 -25.90
N MET A 20 -19.60 15.66 -26.08
CA MET A 20 -19.91 14.75 -24.98
C MET A 20 -18.65 14.60 -24.10
N PHE A 21 -18.71 15.08 -22.86
CA PHE A 21 -17.57 15.05 -21.95
C PHE A 21 -17.38 13.62 -21.42
N THR A 22 -16.32 12.97 -21.89
CA THR A 22 -15.77 11.77 -21.27
C THR A 22 -15.22 12.13 -19.90
N PHE A 23 -15.40 11.25 -18.91
CA PHE A 23 -14.72 11.42 -17.63
C PHE A 23 -13.23 11.38 -17.86
N ARG A 24 -12.59 12.51 -17.61
CA ARG A 24 -11.15 12.67 -17.66
C ARG A 24 -10.75 13.24 -16.32
N PRO A 25 -10.12 12.49 -15.43
CA PRO A 25 -9.69 13.04 -14.15
C PRO A 25 -8.48 14.02 -14.29
N ASP A 26 -8.28 14.67 -15.46
CA ASP A 26 -7.20 15.63 -15.72
C ASP A 26 -7.60 17.10 -15.44
N THR A 27 -6.67 18.03 -15.63
CA THR A 27 -6.76 19.43 -15.17
C THR A 27 -7.85 20.28 -15.83
N ASN A 28 -8.60 19.76 -16.82
CA ASN A 28 -9.57 20.54 -17.60
C ASN A 28 -10.97 19.91 -17.75
N ALA A 29 -11.35 18.97 -16.89
CA ALA A 29 -12.58 18.22 -17.09
C ALA A 29 -13.83 18.78 -16.41
N ASN A 30 -14.99 18.42 -16.98
CA ASN A 30 -16.28 18.58 -16.33
C ASN A 30 -16.38 17.54 -15.18
N PRO A 31 -16.59 17.96 -13.93
CA PRO A 31 -16.69 17.02 -12.82
C PRO A 31 -17.89 16.08 -12.93
N ILE A 32 -18.88 16.40 -13.77
CA ILE A 32 -20.06 15.56 -14.02
C ILE A 32 -19.93 14.96 -15.42
N PRO A 33 -19.44 13.71 -15.55
CA PRO A 33 -19.27 13.09 -16.86
C PRO A 33 -20.60 12.68 -17.48
N GLN A 34 -20.58 12.36 -18.77
CA GLN A 34 -21.77 11.91 -19.49
C GLN A 34 -22.47 10.75 -18.76
N GLY A 35 -23.80 10.81 -18.67
CA GLY A 35 -24.59 9.79 -17.98
C GLY A 35 -24.43 9.79 -16.46
N SER A 36 -23.87 10.84 -15.88
CA SER A 36 -23.97 11.19 -14.47
C SER A 36 -24.78 12.48 -14.32
N SER A 37 -25.43 12.69 -13.18
CA SER A 37 -26.12 13.95 -12.90
C SER A 37 -25.44 14.77 -11.81
N ALA A 38 -24.52 14.18 -11.05
CA ALA A 38 -23.76 14.85 -10.01
C ALA A 38 -22.43 14.13 -9.74
N SER A 39 -21.53 14.83 -9.04
CA SER A 39 -20.32 14.26 -8.47
C SER A 39 -20.04 14.89 -7.11
N ILE A 40 -19.49 14.09 -6.20
CA ILE A 40 -18.95 14.55 -4.91
C ILE A 40 -17.44 14.60 -5.05
N ILE A 41 -16.85 15.72 -4.63
CA ILE A 41 -15.41 15.94 -4.67
C ILE A 41 -14.95 16.24 -3.25
N PHE A 42 -14.06 15.42 -2.74
CA PHE A 42 -13.37 15.68 -1.48
C PHE A 42 -11.97 16.19 -1.79
N SER A 43 -11.63 17.35 -1.22
CA SER A 43 -10.29 17.88 -1.36
C SER A 43 -9.26 16.88 -0.84
N HIS A 44 -8.09 16.88 -1.47
CA HIS A 44 -6.94 16.08 -1.06
C HIS A 44 -6.76 16.13 0.45
N ASP A 45 -6.59 17.32 1.02
CA ASP A 45 -6.29 17.50 2.44
C ASP A 45 -7.40 16.94 3.35
N LEU A 46 -8.66 16.99 2.91
CA LEU A 46 -9.77 16.41 3.67
C LEU A 46 -9.65 14.88 3.72
N ILE A 47 -9.46 14.22 2.56
CA ILE A 47 -9.31 12.76 2.48
C ILE A 47 -8.06 12.29 3.23
N VAL A 48 -6.94 12.99 3.07
CA VAL A 48 -5.71 12.69 3.82
C VAL A 48 -5.95 12.76 5.33
N ASN A 49 -6.46 13.88 5.82
CA ASN A 49 -6.50 14.16 7.25
C ASN A 49 -7.68 13.50 7.97
N LYS A 50 -8.79 13.23 7.27
CA LYS A 50 -10.03 12.71 7.88
C LYS A 50 -10.32 11.25 7.54
N PHE A 51 -9.80 10.72 6.43
CA PHE A 51 -10.02 9.34 6.02
C PHE A 51 -8.77 8.46 6.19
N PHE A 52 -7.68 8.77 5.49
CA PHE A 52 -6.47 7.94 5.52
C PHE A 52 -5.74 8.00 6.87
N ARG A 53 -5.40 9.20 7.36
CA ARG A 53 -4.59 9.32 8.58
C ARG A 53 -5.25 8.68 9.81
N PRO A 54 -6.55 8.91 10.10
CA PRO A 54 -7.19 8.29 11.27
C PRO A 54 -7.38 6.78 11.14
N SER A 55 -7.52 6.26 9.92
CA SER A 55 -7.70 4.83 9.68
C SER A 55 -6.37 4.06 9.77
N LEU A 56 -5.30 4.64 9.23
CA LEU A 56 -3.99 4.00 9.20
C LEU A 56 -3.15 4.25 10.46
N SER A 57 -3.59 5.09 11.40
CA SER A 57 -2.82 5.44 12.61
C SER A 57 -2.56 4.26 13.55
N ALA A 58 -3.35 3.19 13.46
CA ALA A 58 -3.13 1.97 14.24
C ALA A 58 -1.96 1.13 13.71
N GLY A 59 -1.70 1.19 12.40
CA GLY A 59 -0.63 0.45 11.74
C GLY A 59 0.61 1.29 11.40
N PHE A 60 0.50 2.62 11.47
CA PHE A 60 1.54 3.55 11.03
C PHE A 60 1.66 4.74 11.97
N SER A 61 2.91 5.12 12.26
CA SER A 61 3.26 6.35 12.95
C SER A 61 3.84 7.36 11.96
N ASN A 62 3.86 8.64 12.34
CA ASN A 62 4.40 9.75 11.54
C ASN A 62 3.85 9.83 10.10
N LEU A 63 2.57 9.49 9.90
CA LEU A 63 1.90 9.56 8.60
C LEU A 63 1.91 10.99 8.05
N LYS A 64 2.66 11.21 6.97
CA LYS A 64 2.85 12.52 6.33
C LYS A 64 2.52 12.44 4.84
N PRO A 65 1.68 13.36 4.31
CA PRO A 65 1.51 13.47 2.87
C PRO A 65 2.82 13.96 2.25
N THR A 66 3.22 13.32 1.16
CA THR A 66 4.36 13.70 0.32
C THR A 66 3.93 14.17 -1.07
N SER A 67 2.62 14.13 -1.36
CA SER A 67 2.02 14.71 -2.57
C SER A 67 2.37 16.20 -2.72
N THR A 68 2.84 16.59 -3.90
CA THR A 68 3.06 17.99 -4.27
C THR A 68 1.93 18.52 -5.15
N LYS A 69 1.76 19.85 -5.23
CA LYS A 69 0.79 20.46 -6.15
C LYS A 69 1.17 20.14 -7.60
N GLY A 70 0.22 19.60 -8.38
CA GLY A 70 0.45 19.23 -9.78
C GLY A 70 0.87 17.78 -10.01
N THR A 71 1.19 17.02 -8.97
CA THR A 71 1.43 15.58 -9.08
C THR A 71 0.10 14.81 -8.98
N PRO A 72 -0.24 13.96 -9.96
CA PRO A 72 -1.43 13.13 -9.88
C PRO A 72 -1.37 12.10 -8.74
N GLY A 73 -2.53 11.73 -8.22
CA GLY A 73 -2.68 10.75 -7.14
C GLY A 73 -2.49 11.35 -5.75
N MET A 74 -2.34 10.46 -4.78
CA MET A 74 -1.92 10.82 -3.42
C MET A 74 -0.72 9.97 -3.01
N ASN A 75 0.26 10.59 -2.38
CA ASN A 75 1.41 9.90 -1.82
C ASN A 75 1.60 10.27 -0.36
N PHE A 76 1.95 9.28 0.44
CA PHE A 76 2.24 9.41 1.86
C PHE A 76 3.45 8.59 2.24
N THR A 77 4.06 8.96 3.35
CA THR A 77 5.00 8.10 4.06
C THR A 77 4.52 7.87 5.48
N GLY A 78 4.83 6.71 6.03
CA GLY A 78 4.55 6.35 7.42
C GLY A 78 5.50 5.28 7.92
N ASN A 79 5.93 5.40 9.17
CA ASN A 79 6.74 4.39 9.84
C ASN A 79 5.83 3.25 10.28
N LEU A 80 6.16 2.00 9.93
CA LEU A 80 5.35 0.84 10.34
C LEU A 80 5.34 0.70 11.87
N ILE A 81 4.15 0.47 12.44
CA ILE A 81 4.00 0.05 13.83
C ILE A 81 3.85 -1.46 13.81
N SER A 82 4.95 -2.16 14.07
CA SER A 82 5.01 -3.62 14.14
C SER A 82 6.09 -4.03 15.12
N GLU A 83 5.99 -5.26 15.61
CA GLU A 83 7.06 -5.91 16.35
C GLU A 83 8.33 -6.04 15.50
N GLU A 84 9.46 -6.22 16.18
CA GLU A 84 10.74 -6.49 15.54
C GLU A 84 10.70 -7.80 14.75
N VAL A 85 11.27 -7.76 13.55
CA VAL A 85 11.51 -8.95 12.74
C VAL A 85 12.78 -9.60 13.24
N LYS A 86 12.67 -10.87 13.66
CA LYS A 86 13.79 -11.64 14.21
C LYS A 86 14.13 -12.83 13.31
N ILE A 87 15.41 -13.01 13.08
CA ILE A 87 16.03 -14.22 12.55
C ILE A 87 16.93 -14.73 13.67
N ASP A 88 16.58 -15.89 14.23
CA ASP A 88 17.32 -16.46 15.34
C ASP A 88 18.73 -16.91 14.92
N GLU A 89 19.67 -16.77 15.84
CA GLU A 89 21.02 -17.30 15.68
C GLU A 89 20.96 -18.82 15.51
N VAL A 90 21.75 -19.34 14.57
CA VAL A 90 22.00 -20.78 14.48
C VAL A 90 23.42 -21.03 14.94
N ARG A 91 23.55 -21.66 16.12
CA ARG A 91 24.83 -22.13 16.64
C ARG A 91 25.06 -23.59 16.24
N SER A 92 26.27 -23.88 15.79
CA SER A 92 26.70 -25.22 15.45
C SER A 92 26.89 -26.08 16.71
N ALA A 93 25.83 -26.75 17.16
CA ALA A 93 25.95 -27.92 18.02
C ALA A 93 25.56 -29.14 17.17
N GLY A 94 26.53 -29.75 16.50
CA GLY A 94 26.28 -30.86 15.56
C GLY A 94 25.87 -30.46 14.14
N ASN A 95 25.72 -29.16 13.86
CA ASN A 95 25.43 -28.60 12.53
C ASN A 95 26.72 -28.07 11.87
N THR A 96 26.86 -28.28 10.56
CA THR A 96 27.97 -27.76 9.77
C THR A 96 27.77 -26.31 9.32
N PHE A 97 26.69 -25.63 9.74
CA PHE A 97 26.37 -24.26 9.36
C PHE A 97 25.91 -23.44 10.57
N SER A 98 26.49 -22.26 10.73
CA SER A 98 26.13 -21.26 11.72
C SER A 98 25.94 -19.89 11.11
N HIS A 99 25.09 -19.07 11.72
CA HIS A 99 24.97 -17.67 11.39
C HIS A 99 24.48 -16.84 12.58
N ASP A 100 24.79 -15.55 12.54
CA ASP A 100 24.37 -14.60 13.57
C ASP A 100 22.85 -14.39 13.60
N ALA A 101 22.35 -13.97 14.76
CA ALA A 101 20.99 -13.44 14.87
C ALA A 101 20.88 -12.10 14.14
N LEU A 102 19.70 -11.82 13.59
CA LEU A 102 19.33 -10.49 13.11
C LEU A 102 17.99 -10.10 13.72
N SER A 103 17.96 -8.94 14.38
CA SER A 103 16.72 -8.28 14.76
C SER A 103 16.67 -6.90 14.12
N PHE A 104 15.53 -6.52 13.56
CA PHE A 104 15.30 -5.13 13.17
C PHE A 104 13.85 -4.71 13.33
N SER A 105 13.65 -3.43 13.63
CA SER A 105 12.32 -2.83 13.62
C SER A 105 11.95 -2.38 12.20
N PRO A 106 10.78 -2.79 11.67
CA PRO A 106 10.29 -2.29 10.39
C PRO A 106 9.78 -0.84 10.47
N SER A 107 9.91 -0.17 11.62
CA SER A 107 9.58 1.25 11.75
C SER A 107 10.46 2.14 10.89
N GLU A 108 11.66 1.71 10.49
CA GLU A 108 12.55 2.48 9.62
C GLU A 108 13.12 1.61 8.47
N PRO A 109 13.21 2.14 7.23
CA PRO A 109 12.74 3.46 6.78
C PRO A 109 11.20 3.53 6.72
N ALA A 110 10.65 4.72 6.46
CA ALA A 110 9.20 4.86 6.30
C ALA A 110 8.69 4.08 5.06
N ALA A 111 7.55 3.40 5.20
CA ALA A 111 6.83 2.82 4.09
C ALA A 111 6.18 3.92 3.24
N THR A 112 6.06 3.68 1.94
CA THR A 112 5.35 4.57 1.00
C THR A 112 3.93 4.06 0.80
N ILE A 113 2.96 4.95 0.82
CA ILE A 113 1.56 4.68 0.50
C ILE A 113 1.21 5.53 -0.71
N THR A 114 0.77 4.89 -1.79
CA THR A 114 0.42 5.54 -3.05
C THR A 114 -1.03 5.24 -3.40
N VAL A 115 -1.79 6.26 -3.73
CA VAL A 115 -3.13 6.17 -4.29
C VAL A 115 -3.03 6.58 -5.76
N HIS A 116 -3.34 5.65 -6.65
CA HIS A 116 -3.24 5.85 -8.08
C HIS A 116 -4.30 6.85 -8.58
N PRO A 117 -3.95 7.71 -9.57
CA PRO A 117 -4.84 8.74 -10.07
C PRO A 117 -5.98 8.22 -10.93
N ASP A 118 -5.81 7.02 -11.47
CA ASP A 118 -6.73 6.43 -12.43
C ASP A 118 -8.09 6.09 -11.80
N VAL A 119 -9.07 5.86 -12.67
CA VAL A 119 -10.38 5.38 -12.23
C VAL A 119 -10.19 4.04 -11.54
N ALA A 120 -10.69 3.93 -10.31
CA ALA A 120 -10.62 2.71 -9.55
C ALA A 120 -11.45 1.63 -10.26
N THR A 121 -10.81 0.47 -10.46
CA THR A 121 -11.46 -0.74 -11.00
C THR A 121 -11.29 -1.89 -10.02
N PRO A 122 -12.19 -2.90 -10.00
CA PRO A 122 -12.09 -4.04 -9.09
C PRO A 122 -10.78 -4.85 -9.22
N ASN A 123 -10.19 -4.83 -10.42
CA ASN A 123 -9.01 -5.61 -10.77
C ASN A 123 -7.69 -4.83 -10.61
N ALA A 124 -7.75 -3.51 -10.48
CA ALA A 124 -6.57 -2.71 -10.17
C ALA A 124 -6.31 -2.70 -8.66
N ASP A 125 -5.07 -2.39 -8.29
CA ASP A 125 -4.69 -2.06 -6.91
C ASP A 125 -4.61 -0.53 -6.79
N PRO A 126 -5.76 0.18 -6.62
CA PRO A 126 -5.80 1.64 -6.65
C PRO A 126 -5.04 2.27 -5.48
N VAL A 127 -4.78 1.52 -4.41
CA VAL A 127 -3.91 1.94 -3.32
C VAL A 127 -2.83 0.89 -3.11
N LYS A 128 -1.57 1.32 -3.01
CA LYS A 128 -0.43 0.43 -2.74
C LYS A 128 0.37 0.95 -1.58
N ILE A 129 0.71 0.06 -0.65
CA ILE A 129 1.68 0.27 0.41
C ILE A 129 2.91 -0.54 0.07
N SER A 130 4.09 0.07 0.16
CA SER A 130 5.36 -0.59 -0.12
C SER A 130 6.39 -0.20 0.93
N TYR A 131 7.00 -1.21 1.53
CA TYR A 131 8.12 -1.07 2.44
C TYR A 131 9.33 -1.81 1.87
N THR A 132 10.51 -1.21 2.04
CA THR A 132 11.80 -1.84 1.76
C THR A 132 12.75 -1.45 2.88
N SER A 133 13.30 -2.43 3.58
CA SER A 133 14.26 -2.18 4.65
C SER A 133 15.57 -1.60 4.11
N LYS A 134 16.38 -1.03 5.00
CA LYS A 134 17.81 -0.91 4.72
C LYS A 134 18.44 -2.31 4.61
N GLU A 135 19.62 -2.36 4.03
CA GLU A 135 20.40 -3.57 3.98
C GLU A 135 21.00 -3.87 5.36
N TYR A 136 20.83 -5.10 5.84
CA TYR A 136 21.47 -5.57 7.07
C TYR A 136 22.67 -6.44 6.75
N SER A 137 23.42 -6.88 7.76
CA SER A 137 24.53 -7.81 7.59
C SER A 137 24.45 -8.88 8.67
N MET A 138 24.65 -10.13 8.28
CA MET A 138 24.78 -11.28 9.17
C MET A 138 25.99 -12.07 8.73
N ASP A 139 26.86 -12.41 9.66
CA ASP A 139 27.96 -13.31 9.35
C ASP A 139 27.49 -14.76 9.42
N TRP A 140 28.13 -15.60 8.61
CA TRP A 140 27.87 -17.03 8.55
C TRP A 140 29.17 -17.80 8.37
N GLY A 141 29.15 -19.04 8.82
CA GLY A 141 30.27 -19.96 8.67
C GLY A 141 29.78 -21.39 8.44
N LYS A 142 30.51 -22.13 7.61
CA LYS A 142 30.39 -23.58 7.47
C LYS A 142 31.58 -24.26 8.09
N LEU A 143 31.35 -25.13 9.06
CA LEU A 143 32.41 -25.81 9.81
C LEU A 143 32.87 -27.09 9.12
N LYS A 144 34.16 -27.37 9.25
CA LYS A 144 34.81 -28.58 8.73
C LYS A 144 34.65 -29.78 9.67
N ILE A 145 34.38 -29.54 10.95
CA ILE A 145 34.23 -30.52 12.03
C ILE A 145 33.10 -30.10 12.99
N ASN A 146 32.41 -31.08 13.58
CA ASN A 146 31.45 -30.84 14.65
C ASN A 146 32.22 -30.40 15.91
N LEU A 147 32.29 -29.09 16.13
CA LEU A 147 32.74 -28.53 17.39
C LEU A 147 31.63 -28.77 18.44
N GLY A 148 32.02 -29.10 19.68
CA GLY A 148 31.07 -29.31 20.78
C GLY A 148 30.16 -28.09 21.01
N PRO A 149 29.02 -28.26 21.69
CA PRO A 149 28.03 -27.19 21.86
C PRO A 149 28.63 -25.96 22.56
N GLY A 150 28.37 -24.77 22.02
CA GLY A 150 28.55 -23.49 22.71
C GLY A 150 29.79 -22.64 22.35
N ILE A 151 30.54 -22.96 21.28
CA ILE A 151 31.69 -22.15 20.85
C ILE A 151 31.24 -20.97 19.97
N PRO A 152 31.48 -19.70 20.35
CA PRO A 152 31.16 -18.52 19.53
C PRO A 152 31.98 -18.48 18.23
N ILE A 153 31.38 -18.00 17.12
CA ILE A 153 32.05 -17.82 15.80
C ILE A 153 33.36 -17.02 15.93
N GLU A 154 33.35 -16.00 16.78
CA GLU A 154 34.45 -15.08 17.07
C GLU A 154 35.67 -15.77 17.73
N SER A 155 35.45 -16.91 18.38
CA SER A 155 36.48 -17.67 19.11
C SER A 155 37.14 -18.76 18.27
N MET A 156 36.74 -18.92 17.00
CA MET A 156 37.22 -19.98 16.13
C MET A 156 38.49 -19.58 15.38
N THR A 157 39.36 -20.56 15.13
CA THR A 157 40.69 -20.35 14.57
C THR A 157 40.76 -20.64 13.06
N PRO A 158 41.78 -20.10 12.36
CA PRO A 158 42.10 -20.51 11.00
C PRO A 158 42.26 -22.04 10.86
N GLY A 159 41.33 -22.70 10.15
CA GLY A 159 41.31 -24.15 9.94
C GLY A 159 39.97 -24.83 10.27
N ASP A 160 39.12 -24.16 11.06
CA ASP A 160 37.86 -24.70 11.56
C ASP A 160 36.70 -24.62 10.54
N TYR A 161 36.83 -23.78 9.51
CA TYR A 161 35.78 -23.51 8.50
C TYR A 161 36.13 -24.05 7.10
N THR A 162 35.12 -24.59 6.41
CA THR A 162 35.15 -24.86 4.96
C THR A 162 34.84 -23.61 4.15
N SER A 163 33.90 -22.77 4.60
CA SER A 163 33.61 -21.46 4.02
C SER A 163 33.04 -20.51 5.06
N LYS A 164 33.20 -19.20 4.85
CA LYS A 164 32.63 -18.17 5.71
C LYS A 164 32.34 -16.90 4.92
N GLY A 165 31.44 -16.07 5.41
CA GLY A 165 31.17 -14.78 4.80
C GLY A 165 30.11 -13.99 5.52
N THR A 166 29.70 -12.91 4.87
CA THR A 166 28.61 -12.04 5.29
C THR A 166 27.51 -12.13 4.25
N VAL A 167 26.26 -12.31 4.70
CA VAL A 167 25.08 -12.09 3.88
C VAL A 167 24.41 -10.79 4.24
N LYS A 168 23.86 -10.14 3.24
CA LYS A 168 23.22 -8.85 3.36
C LYS A 168 21.76 -8.92 2.93
N PRO A 169 20.83 -9.21 3.85
CA PRO A 169 19.41 -9.28 3.53
C PRO A 169 18.79 -7.89 3.40
N THR A 170 17.88 -7.76 2.43
CA THR A 170 16.93 -6.65 2.29
C THR A 170 15.52 -7.21 2.32
N PHE A 171 14.66 -6.65 3.15
CA PHE A 171 13.30 -7.11 3.38
C PHE A 171 12.30 -6.20 2.68
N LYS A 172 11.37 -6.80 1.93
CA LYS A 172 10.29 -6.08 1.23
C LYS A 172 8.94 -6.63 1.64
N TRP A 173 7.97 -5.74 1.77
CA TRP A 173 6.59 -6.07 2.09
C TRP A 173 5.65 -5.09 1.40
N ASN A 174 4.55 -5.60 0.85
CA ASN A 174 3.52 -4.80 0.20
C ASN A 174 2.14 -5.08 0.79
N ALA A 175 1.29 -4.07 0.69
CA ALA A 175 -0.16 -4.21 0.83
C ALA A 175 -0.88 -3.46 -0.29
N TYR A 176 -2.06 -3.93 -0.63
CA TYR A 176 -2.85 -3.50 -1.77
C TYR A 176 -4.25 -3.20 -1.28
N GLY A 177 -4.68 -1.95 -1.46
CA GLY A 177 -6.00 -1.46 -1.07
C GLY A 177 -6.93 -1.40 -2.27
N LYS A 178 -8.12 -1.96 -2.12
CA LYS A 178 -9.18 -1.96 -3.13
C LYS A 178 -10.39 -1.17 -2.64
N TRP A 179 -10.82 -0.22 -3.45
CA TRP A 179 -12.05 0.51 -3.17
C TRP A 179 -13.25 -0.44 -3.33
N GLU A 180 -14.11 -0.43 -2.35
CA GLU A 180 -15.39 -1.11 -2.39
C GLU A 180 -16.47 -0.06 -2.17
N GLY A 181 -17.26 0.17 -3.21
CA GLY A 181 -18.37 1.12 -3.19
C GLY A 181 -19.38 0.69 -4.24
N GLY A 182 -20.63 0.51 -3.84
CA GLY A 182 -21.66 0.06 -4.76
C GLY A 182 -22.89 -0.50 -4.05
N SER A 183 -23.83 0.39 -3.73
CA SER A 183 -25.25 0.10 -3.49
C SER A 183 -25.58 -1.23 -2.77
N LEU A 184 -25.22 -1.33 -1.49
CA LEU A 184 -26.06 -2.15 -0.61
C LEU A 184 -27.41 -1.43 -0.50
N THR A 185 -28.51 -2.14 -0.73
CA THR A 185 -29.89 -1.61 -0.76
C THR A 185 -30.28 -0.80 0.48
N THR A 186 -29.49 -0.87 1.56
CA THR A 186 -29.72 -0.20 2.83
C THR A 186 -28.78 0.98 3.11
N HIS A 187 -27.59 1.08 2.49
CA HIS A 187 -26.60 2.16 2.77
C HIS A 187 -25.83 2.56 1.49
N ASN A 188 -26.42 3.44 0.68
CA ASN A 188 -25.81 3.90 -0.57
C ASN A 188 -24.66 4.92 -0.36
N ASN A 189 -24.35 5.32 0.87
CA ASN A 189 -23.44 6.42 1.27
C ASN A 189 -22.10 6.01 1.85
N LEU A 190 -21.78 4.72 1.81
CA LEU A 190 -20.53 4.22 2.35
C LEU A 190 -19.54 3.95 1.23
N LEU A 191 -18.33 4.48 1.39
CA LEU A 191 -17.18 4.13 0.58
C LEU A 191 -16.16 3.40 1.46
N ASN A 192 -15.87 2.15 1.12
CA ASN A 192 -14.92 1.30 1.85
C ASN A 192 -13.61 1.18 1.08
N LEU A 193 -12.52 0.92 1.80
CA LEU A 193 -11.21 0.61 1.25
C LEU A 193 -10.66 -0.59 2.00
N ASN A 194 -10.56 -1.75 1.34
CA ASN A 194 -10.08 -2.97 1.98
C ASN A 194 -8.66 -3.28 1.57
N PHE A 195 -7.81 -3.64 2.53
CA PHE A 195 -6.42 -4.00 2.28
C PHE A 195 -6.20 -5.51 2.30
N THR A 196 -5.42 -5.99 1.35
CA THR A 196 -4.78 -7.30 1.37
C THR A 196 -3.27 -7.12 1.40
N SER A 197 -2.57 -7.89 2.23
CA SER A 197 -1.11 -7.79 2.35
C SER A 197 -0.38 -9.07 1.97
N ASP A 198 0.90 -8.92 1.66
CA ASP A 198 1.82 -10.03 1.57
C ASP A 198 1.84 -10.78 2.91
N LYS A 199 1.75 -12.12 2.86
CA LYS A 199 1.76 -12.99 4.04
C LYS A 199 3.16 -13.22 4.61
N LEU A 200 4.18 -13.03 3.78
CA LEU A 200 5.59 -13.22 4.11
C LEU A 200 6.39 -12.00 3.64
N TRP A 201 7.50 -11.74 4.31
CA TRP A 201 8.50 -10.84 3.75
C TRP A 201 9.13 -11.45 2.50
N THR A 202 9.27 -10.63 1.47
CA THR A 202 10.15 -10.95 0.35
C THR A 202 11.57 -10.56 0.74
N VAL A 203 12.44 -11.54 0.96
CA VAL A 203 13.84 -11.31 1.36
C VAL A 203 14.76 -11.52 0.16
N THR A 204 15.54 -10.49 -0.17
CA THR A 204 16.60 -10.60 -1.18
C THR A 204 17.95 -10.56 -0.48
N TYR A 205 18.85 -11.46 -0.86
CA TYR A 205 20.17 -11.59 -0.24
C TYR A 205 21.27 -11.18 -1.21
N ARG A 206 22.29 -10.50 -0.71
CA ARG A 206 23.59 -10.35 -1.38
C ARG A 206 24.66 -11.01 -0.53
N GLY A 207 25.50 -11.85 -1.12
CA GLY A 207 26.59 -12.52 -0.42
C GLY A 207 27.94 -11.88 -0.70
N SER A 208 28.82 -11.93 0.29
CA SER A 208 30.26 -11.75 0.11
C SER A 208 30.99 -12.65 1.11
N GLY A 209 31.96 -13.43 0.68
CA GLY A 209 32.66 -14.35 1.56
C GLY A 209 33.88 -14.96 0.91
N VAL A 210 34.37 -16.03 1.51
CA VAL A 210 35.48 -16.83 0.99
C VAL A 210 35.09 -18.31 0.94
N ASP A 211 35.25 -18.92 -0.24
CA ASP A 211 35.10 -20.36 -0.45
C ASP A 211 36.48 -21.02 -0.30
N ASN A 212 36.65 -21.72 0.83
CA ASN A 212 37.92 -22.28 1.30
C ASN A 212 39.00 -21.23 1.62
N TRP A 213 39.86 -21.58 2.57
CA TRP A 213 40.92 -20.70 3.09
C TRP A 213 41.91 -20.19 2.03
N PHE A 214 42.06 -20.87 0.89
CA PHE A 214 43.17 -20.62 -0.04
C PHE A 214 42.81 -19.95 -1.37
N THR A 215 41.56 -19.91 -1.86
CA THR A 215 41.37 -19.71 -3.32
C THR A 215 40.16 -18.94 -3.86
N GLY A 216 39.31 -18.27 -3.07
CA GLY A 216 38.32 -17.41 -3.77
C GLY A 216 37.40 -16.58 -2.90
N GLU A 217 37.31 -15.29 -3.25
CA GLU A 217 36.14 -14.48 -2.90
C GLU A 217 34.91 -15.08 -3.57
N THR A 218 33.83 -15.23 -2.81
CA THR A 218 32.55 -15.73 -3.29
C THR A 218 31.47 -14.69 -3.03
N THR A 219 30.56 -14.51 -3.98
CA THR A 219 29.34 -13.71 -3.80
C THR A 219 28.11 -14.60 -3.57
N SER A 220 28.33 -15.92 -3.47
CA SER A 220 27.25 -16.89 -3.28
C SER A 220 26.58 -16.71 -1.92
N VAL A 221 25.26 -16.84 -1.91
CA VAL A 221 24.45 -16.86 -0.70
C VAL A 221 24.23 -18.32 -0.32
N PRO A 222 24.54 -18.74 0.92
CA PRO A 222 24.25 -20.10 1.37
C PRO A 222 22.78 -20.47 1.20
N VAL A 223 22.51 -21.71 0.74
CA VAL A 223 21.15 -22.24 0.54
C VAL A 223 20.29 -22.19 1.80
N ASP A 224 20.94 -22.24 2.96
CA ASP A 224 20.33 -22.12 4.28
C ASP A 224 19.60 -20.79 4.51
N PHE A 225 19.93 -19.73 3.75
CA PHE A 225 19.22 -18.46 3.76
C PHE A 225 18.09 -18.38 2.74
N THR A 226 18.22 -19.02 1.57
CA THR A 226 17.23 -18.89 0.48
C THR A 226 15.92 -19.61 0.76
N ASN A 227 15.90 -20.56 1.70
CA ASN A 227 14.70 -21.36 2.03
C ASN A 227 13.96 -20.87 3.28
N LYS A 228 14.39 -19.77 3.91
CA LYS A 228 13.74 -19.26 5.14
C LYS A 228 12.56 -18.35 4.81
N SER A 229 11.38 -18.73 5.26
CA SER A 229 10.20 -17.86 5.25
C SER A 229 10.19 -16.98 6.50
N VAL A 230 10.10 -15.67 6.33
CA VAL A 230 9.97 -14.71 7.43
C VAL A 230 8.53 -14.18 7.47
N PRO A 231 7.77 -14.40 8.56
CA PRO A 231 6.38 -13.95 8.67
C PRO A 231 6.25 -12.43 8.50
N ALA A 232 5.26 -12.00 7.73
CA ALA A 232 4.96 -10.58 7.52
C ALA A 232 4.67 -9.84 8.84
N PRO A 233 4.86 -8.51 8.88
CA PRO A 233 4.60 -7.71 10.08
C PRO A 233 3.10 -7.73 10.41
N ALA A 234 2.77 -7.86 11.70
CA ALA A 234 1.40 -7.88 12.18
C ALA A 234 0.81 -6.45 12.24
N ILE A 235 0.51 -5.88 11.07
CA ILE A 235 0.00 -4.51 10.95
C ILE A 235 -1.53 -4.51 10.89
N LYS A 236 -2.17 -3.69 11.71
CA LYS A 236 -3.61 -3.42 11.63
C LYS A 236 -3.87 -2.33 10.59
N MET A 237 -4.52 -2.68 9.49
CA MET A 237 -4.86 -1.77 8.37
C MET A 237 -6.38 -1.67 8.15
N GLU A 238 -7.13 -1.62 9.24
CA GLU A 238 -8.60 -1.49 9.18
C GLU A 238 -8.98 -0.07 8.76
N MET A 239 -9.62 0.05 7.60
CA MET A 239 -10.17 1.32 7.15
C MET A 239 -11.59 1.47 7.67
N LYS A 240 -11.89 2.64 8.25
CA LYS A 240 -13.27 2.99 8.54
C LYS A 240 -13.97 3.35 7.23
N ALA A 241 -15.22 2.94 7.08
CA ALA A 241 -16.05 3.39 5.95
C ALA A 241 -16.14 4.93 5.94
N LEU A 242 -15.95 5.54 4.77
CA LEU A 242 -16.26 6.95 4.57
C LEU A 242 -17.78 7.04 4.38
N ASP A 243 -18.47 7.49 5.42
CA ASP A 243 -19.85 7.94 5.31
C ASP A 243 -19.87 9.38 4.82
N TYR A 244 -20.25 9.56 3.55
CA TYR A 244 -20.34 10.88 2.95
C TYR A 244 -21.71 11.56 3.12
N PHE A 245 -22.68 10.89 3.77
CA PHE A 245 -23.97 11.47 4.19
C PHE A 245 -24.38 10.93 5.57
N LEU A 246 -23.93 11.60 6.62
CA LEU A 246 -24.02 11.22 8.05
C LEU A 246 -25.42 10.91 8.64
N ALA A 247 -26.54 11.05 7.91
CA ALA A 247 -27.86 10.86 8.52
C ALA A 247 -29.03 10.49 7.60
N THR A 248 -29.06 10.88 6.32
CA THR A 248 -30.31 10.71 5.53
C THR A 248 -30.15 10.47 4.03
N ASN A 249 -28.94 10.47 3.45
CA ASN A 249 -28.75 10.50 1.97
C ASN A 249 -29.50 11.63 1.25
N LEU A 250 -30.14 12.55 1.96
CA LEU A 250 -30.98 13.59 1.38
C LEU A 250 -30.09 14.79 1.01
N LEU A 251 -29.98 15.03 -0.29
CA LEU A 251 -29.36 16.25 -0.83
C LEU A 251 -30.21 17.49 -0.55
N PHE A 252 -31.53 17.30 -0.53
CA PHE A 252 -32.52 18.34 -0.21
C PHE A 252 -33.65 17.74 0.63
N PRO A 253 -34.22 18.49 1.59
CA PRO A 253 -35.44 18.07 2.28
C PRO A 253 -36.55 17.81 1.24
N GLY A 254 -37.00 16.57 1.11
CA GLY A 254 -38.10 16.20 0.22
C GLY A 254 -37.73 15.44 -1.06
N LYS A 255 -37.06 14.27 -0.92
CA LYS A 255 -37.01 13.15 -1.88
C LYS A 255 -35.86 13.09 -2.88
N GLN A 256 -34.69 13.72 -2.70
CA GLN A 256 -33.55 13.50 -3.62
C GLN A 256 -32.36 12.85 -2.91
N VAL A 257 -31.89 11.72 -3.44
CA VAL A 257 -30.71 11.00 -2.94
C VAL A 257 -29.58 10.97 -3.96
N PHE A 258 -28.35 11.10 -3.48
CA PHE A 258 -27.18 10.80 -4.31
C PHE A 258 -26.95 9.30 -4.31
N LYS A 259 -27.03 8.68 -5.48
CA LYS A 259 -26.61 7.30 -5.71
C LYS A 259 -25.26 7.32 -6.42
N ALA A 260 -24.20 7.00 -5.68
CA ALA A 260 -22.88 6.84 -6.28
C ALA A 260 -22.90 5.73 -7.35
N HIS A 261 -22.15 5.97 -8.43
CA HIS A 261 -21.80 4.89 -9.34
C HIS A 261 -20.90 3.87 -8.64
N PRO A 262 -20.99 2.59 -9.01
CA PRO A 262 -20.05 1.59 -8.52
C PRO A 262 -18.61 1.93 -8.94
N VAL A 263 -17.65 1.32 -8.26
CA VAL A 263 -16.26 1.25 -8.75
C VAL A 263 -16.29 0.66 -10.18
N ALA A 264 -15.53 1.25 -11.10
CA ALA A 264 -15.69 1.00 -12.53
C ALA A 264 -15.38 -0.46 -12.91
N ASP A 265 -16.40 -1.20 -13.37
CA ASP A 265 -16.24 -2.55 -13.89
C ASP A 265 -16.15 -2.51 -15.42
N GLY A 266 -14.96 -2.16 -15.91
CA GLY A 266 -14.66 -2.03 -17.35
C GLY A 266 -15.03 -0.69 -17.99
N ASP A 267 -16.09 -0.01 -17.52
CA ASP A 267 -16.44 1.34 -17.97
C ASP A 267 -15.75 2.43 -17.12
N THR A 268 -14.65 2.99 -17.62
CA THR A 268 -13.89 4.06 -16.97
C THR A 268 -14.46 5.46 -17.21
N THR A 269 -15.63 5.59 -17.83
CA THR A 269 -16.28 6.89 -18.05
C THR A 269 -17.01 7.42 -16.82
N LYS A 270 -17.07 6.66 -15.71
CA LYS A 270 -17.71 7.01 -14.44
C LYS A 270 -17.04 6.23 -13.29
N GLY A 271 -17.53 6.44 -12.07
CA GLY A 271 -17.08 5.75 -10.86
C GLY A 271 -16.29 6.65 -9.91
N LEU A 272 -15.22 6.09 -9.34
CA LEU A 272 -14.33 6.73 -8.38
C LEU A 272 -12.95 6.94 -9.00
N ALA A 273 -12.37 8.12 -8.81
CA ALA A 273 -10.98 8.42 -9.19
C ALA A 273 -10.31 9.33 -8.18
N VAL A 274 -8.97 9.33 -8.14
CA VAL A 274 -8.19 10.16 -7.22
C VAL A 274 -7.07 10.92 -7.97
N PRO A 275 -7.38 11.72 -9.00
CA PRO A 275 -6.34 12.46 -9.71
C PRO A 275 -5.56 13.42 -8.83
N ARG A 276 -6.21 13.99 -7.83
CA ARG A 276 -5.59 14.74 -6.73
C ARG A 276 -6.57 14.77 -5.58
N ASP A 277 -7.76 15.23 -5.89
CA ASP A 277 -8.94 15.17 -5.05
C ASP A 277 -9.65 13.85 -5.32
N LEU A 278 -10.37 13.32 -4.33
CA LEU A 278 -11.19 12.14 -4.53
C LEU A 278 -12.50 12.56 -5.18
N ILE A 279 -12.79 11.99 -6.35
CA ILE A 279 -13.99 12.27 -7.13
C ILE A 279 -14.84 11.01 -7.14
N LEU A 280 -16.10 11.15 -6.72
CA LEU A 280 -17.12 10.12 -6.79
C LEU A 280 -18.28 10.61 -7.65
N THR A 281 -18.46 9.99 -8.81
CA THR A 281 -19.57 10.32 -9.72
C THR A 281 -20.85 9.59 -9.33
N GLY A 282 -22.01 10.12 -9.68
CA GLY A 282 -23.29 9.49 -9.36
C GLY A 282 -24.51 10.12 -10.04
N GLU A 283 -25.67 9.65 -9.60
CA GLU A 283 -26.98 10.11 -10.05
C GLU A 283 -27.77 10.65 -8.86
N VAL A 284 -28.44 11.77 -9.06
CA VAL A 284 -29.44 12.31 -8.15
C VAL A 284 -30.75 11.66 -8.52
N LYS A 285 -31.29 10.82 -7.63
CA LYS A 285 -32.55 10.11 -7.84
C LYS A 285 -33.63 10.66 -6.93
N THR A 286 -34.84 10.71 -7.44
CA THR A 286 -36.02 10.94 -6.59
C THR A 286 -36.35 9.64 -5.84
N VAL A 287 -36.58 9.75 -4.52
CA VAL A 287 -37.06 8.65 -3.66
C VAL A 287 -38.57 8.54 -3.72
#